data_AF-A0A530BJI0-F1
#
_entry.id   AF-A0A530BJI0-F1
#
_cell.length_a   1.000
_cell.length_b   1.000
_cell.length_c   1.000
_cell.angle_alpha   90.00
_cell.angle_beta   90.00
_cell.angle_gamma   90.00
#
_symmetry.space_group_name_H-M   'P 1'
#
loop_
_entity.id
_entity.type
_entity.pdbx_description
1 polymer ?
#
loop_
_entity_poly.entity_id
_entity_poly.type
_entity_poly.pdbx_seq_one_letter_code
_entity_poly.pdbx_strand_id
1 'polypeptide(L)'
;MHRPRKEMIAETRAKLIAAARRAFGTIGYAEASMDDFTASAGLTRGALYHHFGDKKGLLQAVIAEIDAEMAARVNEVASRAPTRWQHFVDECTTYIEMALEPEIQRIMFRDGPAVLGDPAQWPNASACTASMTDHLTKLQQEGVVVPDLDPETAAR
;
A
#
# COMPACT_ATOMS: atom_id res chain seq x y z
N MET A 1 8.97 -26.68 21.28
CA MET A 1 7.66 -26.25 20.77
C MET A 1 7.74 -26.28 19.24
N HIS A 2 7.00 -27.17 18.56
CA HIS A 2 7.04 -27.28 17.09
C HIS A 2 6.08 -26.25 16.50
N ARG A 3 6.60 -25.27 15.75
CA ARG A 3 5.75 -24.29 15.06
C ARG A 3 5.01 -24.99 13.91
N PRO A 4 3.68 -24.81 13.79
CA PRO A 4 2.91 -25.32 12.67
C PRO A 4 3.48 -24.85 11.32
N ARG A 5 3.49 -25.74 10.32
CA ARG A 5 4.01 -25.43 8.97
C ARG A 5 3.43 -24.16 8.35
N LYS A 6 2.15 -23.86 8.58
CA LYS A 6 1.47 -22.65 8.10
C LYS A 6 2.08 -21.37 8.70
N GLU A 7 2.41 -21.38 9.99
CA GLU A 7 3.02 -20.23 10.66
C GLU A 7 4.44 -19.96 10.14
N MET A 8 5.23 -21.02 9.90
CA MET A 8 6.57 -20.88 9.33
C MET A 8 6.56 -20.29 7.92
N ILE A 9 5.56 -20.68 7.10
CA ILE A 9 5.37 -20.15 5.74
C ILE A 9 5.00 -18.66 5.79
N ALA A 10 4.08 -18.28 6.69
CA ALA A 10 3.69 -16.88 6.87
C ALA A 10 4.87 -16.01 7.38
N GLU A 11 5.63 -16.52 8.34
CA GLU A 11 6.83 -15.84 8.88
C GLU A 11 7.90 -15.64 7.79
N THR A 12 8.13 -16.66 6.97
CA THR A 12 9.07 -16.57 5.84
C THR A 12 8.63 -15.53 4.83
N ARG A 13 7.33 -15.53 4.47
CA ARG A 13 6.75 -14.53 3.56
C ARG A 13 6.94 -13.10 4.09
N ALA A 14 6.65 -12.88 5.37
CA ALA A 14 6.81 -11.57 6.01
C ALA A 14 8.28 -11.10 6.02
N LYS A 15 9.22 -12.01 6.33
CA LYS A 15 10.66 -11.70 6.30
C LYS A 15 11.15 -11.31 4.90
N LEU A 16 10.65 -11.98 3.85
CA LEU A 16 10.98 -11.65 2.46
C LEU A 16 10.45 -10.27 2.06
N ILE A 17 9.20 -9.95 2.42
CA ILE A 17 8.61 -8.63 2.15
C ILE A 17 9.41 -7.54 2.87
N ALA A 18 9.72 -7.72 4.16
CA ALA A 18 10.51 -6.76 4.91
C ALA A 18 11.92 -6.55 4.33
N ALA A 19 12.57 -7.62 3.85
CA ALA A 19 13.88 -7.51 3.19
C ALA A 19 13.80 -6.76 1.86
N ALA A 20 12.82 -7.09 1.03
CA ALA A 20 12.59 -6.44 -0.25
C ALA A 20 12.20 -4.97 -0.08
N ARG A 21 11.29 -4.65 0.85
CA ARG A 21 10.88 -3.28 1.18
C ARG A 21 12.08 -2.42 1.57
N ARG A 22 12.94 -2.91 2.45
CA ARG A 22 14.19 -2.22 2.80
C ARG A 22 15.09 -2.00 1.58
N ALA A 23 15.27 -3.02 0.73
CA ALA A 23 16.12 -2.89 -0.46
C ALA A 23 15.53 -1.88 -1.47
N PHE A 24 14.25 -2.01 -1.82
CA PHE A 24 13.55 -1.08 -2.72
C PHE A 24 13.54 0.35 -2.16
N GLY A 25 13.28 0.51 -0.86
CA GLY A 25 13.27 1.81 -0.20
C GLY A 25 14.64 2.49 -0.16
N THR A 26 15.75 1.72 -0.07
CA THR A 26 17.10 2.29 0.10
C THR A 26 17.84 2.52 -1.22
N ILE A 27 17.83 1.55 -2.14
CA ILE A 27 18.58 1.62 -3.41
C ILE A 27 17.68 1.64 -4.65
N GLY A 28 16.36 1.49 -4.49
CA GLY A 28 15.40 1.50 -5.59
C GLY A 28 15.14 0.10 -6.16
N TYR A 29 13.97 -0.04 -6.81
CA TYR A 29 13.57 -1.31 -7.40
C TYR A 29 14.57 -1.81 -8.44
N ALA A 30 15.06 -0.97 -9.35
CA ALA A 30 15.95 -1.39 -10.44
C ALA A 30 17.23 -2.06 -9.91
N GLU A 31 17.92 -1.41 -8.97
CA GLU A 31 19.20 -1.84 -8.42
C GLU A 31 19.10 -3.00 -7.42
N ALA A 32 17.93 -3.22 -6.80
CA ALA A 32 17.77 -4.25 -5.78
C ALA A 32 17.85 -5.68 -6.34
N SER A 33 18.86 -6.46 -5.97
CA SER A 33 18.96 -7.88 -6.35
C SER A 33 18.12 -8.77 -5.44
N MET A 34 17.25 -9.60 -6.04
CA MET A 34 16.43 -10.57 -5.28
C MET A 34 17.26 -11.55 -4.48
N ASP A 35 18.43 -11.93 -5.01
CA ASP A 35 19.30 -12.89 -4.35
C ASP A 35 20.02 -12.26 -3.17
N ASP A 36 20.50 -11.03 -3.33
CA ASP A 36 21.33 -10.35 -2.33
C ASP A 36 20.53 -10.04 -1.07
N PHE A 37 19.34 -9.43 -1.21
CA PHE A 37 18.53 -9.13 -0.02
C PHE A 37 17.96 -10.40 0.61
N THR A 38 17.68 -11.46 -0.17
CA THR A 38 17.21 -12.75 0.36
C THR A 38 18.28 -13.44 1.18
N ALA A 39 19.51 -13.48 0.67
CA ALA A 39 20.66 -14.01 1.39
C ALA A 39 20.95 -13.21 2.66
N SER A 40 20.89 -11.86 2.59
CA SER A 40 21.07 -10.99 3.75
C SER A 40 20.04 -11.22 4.86
N ALA A 41 18.84 -11.69 4.49
CA ALA A 41 17.76 -12.04 5.41
C ALA A 41 17.86 -13.48 5.97
N GLY A 42 18.90 -14.24 5.59
CA GLY A 42 19.08 -15.63 6.00
C GLY A 42 18.08 -16.60 5.34
N LEU A 43 17.54 -16.23 4.18
CA LEU A 43 16.53 -16.99 3.44
C LEU A 43 17.10 -17.54 2.12
N THR A 44 16.38 -18.47 1.51
CA THR A 44 16.81 -19.09 0.26
C THR A 44 16.11 -18.48 -0.95
N ARG A 45 16.84 -18.43 -2.08
CA ARG A 45 16.27 -18.07 -3.39
C ARG A 45 15.01 -18.89 -3.68
N GLY A 46 15.05 -20.20 -3.46
CA GLY A 46 13.91 -21.09 -3.71
C GLY A 46 12.65 -20.68 -2.95
N ALA A 47 12.77 -20.22 -1.70
CA ALA A 47 11.63 -19.71 -0.94
C ALA A 47 11.05 -18.44 -1.56
N LEU A 48 11.89 -17.47 -1.97
CA LEU A 48 11.43 -16.24 -2.60
C LEU A 48 10.61 -16.53 -3.87
N TYR A 49 11.19 -17.31 -4.79
CA TYR A 49 10.53 -17.60 -6.07
C TYR A 49 9.27 -18.46 -5.87
N HIS A 50 9.24 -19.33 -4.86
CA HIS A 50 8.04 -20.08 -4.50
C HIS A 50 6.90 -19.16 -4.02
N HIS A 51 7.22 -18.13 -3.25
CA HIS A 51 6.22 -17.23 -2.67
C HIS A 51 5.71 -16.15 -3.64
N PHE A 52 6.60 -15.62 -4.49
CA PHE A 52 6.31 -14.41 -5.27
C PHE A 52 6.47 -14.59 -6.77
N GLY A 53 7.03 -15.72 -7.23
CA GLY A 53 7.31 -15.97 -8.64
C GLY A 53 8.49 -15.15 -9.14
N ASP A 54 8.33 -13.83 -9.21
CA ASP A 54 9.34 -12.91 -9.72
C ASP A 54 9.44 -11.62 -8.89
N LYS A 55 10.32 -10.70 -9.34
CA LYS A 55 10.56 -9.42 -8.67
C LYS A 55 9.35 -8.49 -8.73
N LYS A 56 8.52 -8.59 -9.77
CA LYS A 56 7.28 -7.81 -9.90
C LYS A 56 6.22 -8.29 -8.90
N GLY A 57 6.04 -9.61 -8.75
CA GLY A 57 5.15 -10.20 -7.75
C GLY A 57 5.56 -9.85 -6.32
N LEU A 58 6.87 -9.74 -6.07
CA LEU A 58 7.38 -9.26 -4.78
C LEU A 58 7.14 -7.76 -4.58
N LEU A 59 7.32 -6.92 -5.62
CA LEU A 59 6.97 -5.50 -5.56
C LEU A 59 5.48 -5.29 -5.27
N GLN A 60 4.60 -6.05 -5.93
CA GLN A 60 3.15 -6.02 -5.64
C GLN A 60 2.84 -6.36 -4.18
N ALA A 61 3.53 -7.35 -3.61
CA ALA A 61 3.35 -7.71 -2.20
C ALA A 61 3.85 -6.63 -1.25
N VAL A 62 4.96 -5.95 -1.57
CA VAL A 62 5.47 -4.81 -0.79
C VAL A 62 4.51 -3.61 -0.87
N ILE A 63 4.01 -3.29 -2.06
CA ILE A 63 3.03 -2.22 -2.28
C ILE A 63 1.75 -2.49 -1.48
N ALA A 64 1.25 -3.72 -1.49
CA ALA A 64 0.06 -4.08 -0.72
C ALA A 64 0.27 -3.95 0.80
N GLU A 65 1.49 -4.21 1.31
CA GLU A 65 1.82 -4.00 2.72
C GLU A 65 1.84 -2.50 3.08
N ILE A 66 2.51 -1.69 2.25
CA ILE A 66 2.58 -0.22 2.44
C ILE A 66 1.18 0.39 2.39
N ASP A 67 0.37 -0.02 1.42
CA ASP A 67 -1.00 0.47 1.25
C ASP A 67 -1.88 0.15 2.47
N ALA A 68 -1.78 -1.07 3.01
CA ALA A 68 -2.50 -1.43 4.23
C ALA A 68 -2.05 -0.61 5.45
N GLU A 69 -0.75 -0.33 5.58
CA GLU A 69 -0.21 0.54 6.63
C GLU A 69 -0.67 2.00 6.48
N MET A 70 -0.67 2.52 5.25
CA MET A 70 -1.18 3.85 4.93
C MET A 70 -2.66 3.97 5.28
N ALA A 71 -3.49 3.00 4.87
CA ALA A 71 -4.91 2.97 5.19
C ALA A 71 -5.17 2.93 6.70
N ALA A 72 -4.37 2.16 7.46
CA ALA A 72 -4.48 2.12 8.91
C ALA A 72 -4.16 3.48 9.56
N ARG A 73 -3.10 4.16 9.10
CA ARG A 73 -2.72 5.49 9.58
C ARG A 73 -3.78 6.55 9.26
N VAL A 74 -4.31 6.53 8.04
CA VAL A 74 -5.42 7.41 7.62
C VAL A 74 -6.63 7.23 8.54
N ASN A 75 -7.07 5.99 8.75
CA ASN A 75 -8.22 5.69 9.61
C ASN A 75 -7.97 6.14 11.06
N GLU A 76 -6.78 5.91 11.61
CA GLU A 76 -6.44 6.35 12.97
C GLU A 76 -6.61 7.86 13.14
N VAL A 77 -6.09 8.66 12.20
CA VAL A 77 -6.18 10.13 12.27
C VAL A 77 -7.62 10.59 12.06
N ALA A 78 -8.25 10.13 10.98
CA ALA A 78 -9.57 10.60 10.58
C ALA A 78 -10.67 10.21 11.58
N SER A 79 -10.57 9.05 12.24
CA SER A 79 -11.54 8.59 13.25
C SER A 79 -11.74 9.54 14.44
N ARG A 80 -10.83 10.51 14.63
CA ARG A 80 -10.88 11.53 15.70
C ARG A 80 -11.57 12.81 15.26
N ALA A 81 -11.94 12.93 13.99
CA ALA A 81 -12.52 14.13 13.43
C ALA A 81 -13.94 14.42 13.99
N PRO A 82 -14.25 15.68 14.30
CA PRO A 82 -15.54 16.06 14.88
C PRO A 82 -16.70 16.07 13.87
N THR A 83 -16.39 16.09 12.57
CA THR A 83 -17.39 16.12 11.48
C THR A 83 -16.94 15.22 10.34
N ARG A 84 -17.87 14.80 9.46
CA ARG A 84 -17.52 14.03 8.25
C ARG A 84 -16.65 14.83 7.29
N TRP A 85 -16.87 16.14 7.21
CA TRP A 85 -16.03 17.00 6.38
C TRP A 85 -14.59 17.01 6.90
N GLN A 86 -14.41 17.19 8.21
CA GLN A 86 -13.08 17.15 8.79
C GLN A 86 -12.44 15.76 8.65
N HIS A 87 -13.23 14.69 8.81
CA HIS A 87 -12.77 13.32 8.55
C HIS A 87 -12.20 13.20 7.13
N PHE A 88 -12.96 13.60 6.11
CA PHE A 88 -12.53 13.57 4.71
C PHE A 88 -11.26 14.41 4.48
N VAL A 89 -11.20 15.63 5.01
CA VAL A 89 -10.01 16.49 4.88
C VAL A 89 -8.78 15.87 5.55
N ASP A 90 -8.95 15.30 6.75
CA ASP A 90 -7.88 14.64 7.49
C ASP A 90 -7.37 13.40 6.74
N GLU A 91 -8.27 12.62 6.13
CA GLU A 91 -7.88 11.48 5.30
C GLU A 91 -7.04 11.91 4.10
N CYS A 92 -7.53 12.88 3.32
CA CYS A 92 -6.82 13.38 2.13
C CYS A 92 -5.45 13.98 2.50
N THR A 93 -5.41 14.78 3.57
CA THR A 93 -4.17 15.45 4.00
C THR A 93 -3.15 14.43 4.50
N THR A 94 -3.56 13.50 5.36
CA THR A 94 -2.68 12.44 5.89
C THR A 94 -2.14 11.56 4.75
N TYR A 95 -2.98 11.23 3.76
CA TYR A 95 -2.54 10.48 2.59
C TYR A 95 -1.45 11.21 1.80
N ILE A 96 -1.65 12.51 1.53
CA ILE A 96 -0.67 13.34 0.81
C ILE A 96 0.64 13.47 1.61
N GLU A 97 0.57 13.69 2.92
CA GLU A 97 1.75 13.77 3.78
C GLU A 97 2.57 12.48 3.74
N MET A 98 1.90 11.32 3.83
CA MET A 98 2.57 10.03 3.69
C MET A 98 3.16 9.81 2.30
N ALA A 99 2.50 10.28 1.24
CA ALA A 99 3.03 10.20 -0.13
C ALA A 99 4.34 10.97 -0.32
N LEU A 100 4.68 11.88 0.59
CA LEU A 100 5.95 12.62 0.61
C LEU A 100 7.05 11.90 1.40
N GLU A 101 6.73 10.85 2.18
CA GLU A 101 7.73 10.06 2.89
C GLU A 101 8.66 9.34 1.88
N PRO A 102 9.99 9.39 2.02
CA PRO A 102 10.91 8.93 0.97
C PRO A 102 10.73 7.47 0.52
N GLU A 103 10.42 6.57 1.45
CA GLU A 103 10.15 5.16 1.14
C GLU A 103 8.88 5.02 0.30
N ILE A 104 7.77 5.59 0.79
CA ILE A 104 6.46 5.55 0.15
C ILE A 104 6.55 6.21 -1.23
N GLN A 105 7.11 7.42 -1.31
CA GLN A 105 7.30 8.14 -2.56
C GLN A 105 8.06 7.30 -3.60
N ARG A 106 9.15 6.65 -3.20
CA ARG A 106 9.95 5.83 -4.11
C ARG A 106 9.19 4.57 -4.54
N ILE A 107 8.67 3.79 -3.59
CA ILE A 107 8.08 2.49 -3.88
C ILE A 107 6.69 2.64 -4.53
N MET A 108 5.79 3.41 -3.92
CA MET A 108 4.40 3.55 -4.34
C MET A 108 4.23 4.49 -5.54
N PHE A 109 4.99 5.59 -5.60
CA PHE A 109 4.72 6.66 -6.57
C PHE A 109 5.78 6.81 -7.67
N ARG A 110 6.89 6.07 -7.63
CA ARG A 110 7.89 6.03 -8.71
C ARG A 110 8.09 4.64 -9.28
N ASP A 111 8.56 3.70 -8.44
CA ASP A 111 8.91 2.35 -8.89
C ASP A 111 7.67 1.54 -9.26
N GLY A 112 6.62 1.60 -8.43
CA GLY A 112 5.34 0.95 -8.70
C GLY A 112 4.78 1.30 -10.09
N PRO A 113 4.52 2.59 -10.40
CA PRO A 113 3.99 2.98 -11.70
C PRO A 113 4.90 2.60 -12.87
N ALA A 114 6.22 2.73 -12.70
CA ALA A 114 7.19 2.38 -13.73
C ALA A 114 7.21 0.88 -14.08
N VAL A 115 6.87 0.00 -13.12
CA VAL A 115 7.00 -1.46 -13.26
C VAL A 115 5.67 -2.16 -13.49
N LEU A 116 4.62 -1.69 -12.81
CA LEU A 116 3.29 -2.29 -12.74
C LEU A 116 2.23 -1.51 -13.55
N GLY A 117 2.56 -0.32 -14.04
CA GLY A 117 1.62 0.53 -14.77
C GLY A 117 0.71 1.33 -13.82
N ASP A 118 -0.44 1.74 -14.33
CA ASP A 118 -1.38 2.65 -13.66
C ASP A 118 -1.78 2.16 -12.24
N PRO A 119 -1.49 2.93 -11.18
CA PRO A 119 -1.91 2.63 -9.81
C PRO A 119 -3.40 2.36 -9.65
N ALA A 120 -4.26 3.00 -10.43
CA ALA A 120 -5.71 2.79 -10.36
C ALA A 120 -6.13 1.36 -10.77
N GLN A 121 -5.25 0.62 -11.47
CA GLN A 121 -5.49 -0.75 -11.91
C GLN A 121 -4.87 -1.79 -10.97
N TRP A 122 -4.19 -1.37 -9.91
CA TRP A 122 -3.58 -2.31 -8.98
C TRP A 122 -4.65 -3.03 -8.15
N PRO A 123 -4.43 -4.29 -7.74
CA PRO A 123 -5.43 -5.08 -7.01
C PRO A 123 -5.93 -4.42 -5.71
N ASN A 124 -5.13 -3.54 -5.12
CA ASN A 124 -5.42 -2.81 -3.89
C ASN A 124 -6.14 -1.45 -4.11
N ALA A 125 -6.12 -0.91 -5.32
CA ALA A 125 -6.73 0.40 -5.62
C ALA A 125 -8.26 0.43 -5.42
N SER A 126 -8.93 -0.70 -5.69
CA SER A 126 -10.39 -0.83 -5.56
C SER A 126 -10.91 -0.46 -4.17
N ALA A 127 -10.15 -0.72 -3.11
CA ALA A 127 -10.57 -0.43 -1.74
C ALA A 127 -10.51 1.07 -1.44
N CYS A 128 -9.46 1.77 -1.90
CA CYS A 128 -9.30 3.21 -1.69
C CYS A 128 -10.39 4.01 -2.42
N THR A 129 -10.64 3.69 -3.70
CA THR A 129 -11.69 4.35 -4.49
C THR A 129 -13.07 4.10 -3.89
N ALA A 130 -13.37 2.88 -3.45
CA ALA A 130 -14.65 2.57 -2.81
C ALA A 130 -14.86 3.35 -1.50
N SER A 131 -13.82 3.44 -0.65
CA SER A 131 -13.87 4.22 0.59
C SER A 131 -14.12 5.71 0.31
N MET A 132 -13.41 6.28 -0.65
CA MET A 132 -13.54 7.68 -1.04
C MET A 132 -14.93 7.99 -1.62
N THR A 133 -15.46 7.09 -2.45
CA THR A 133 -16.82 7.19 -3.02
C THR A 133 -17.87 7.23 -1.90
N ASP A 134 -17.74 6.37 -0.88
CA ASP A 134 -18.65 6.33 0.27
C ASP A 134 -18.60 7.61 1.11
N HIS A 135 -17.41 8.18 1.34
CA HIS A 135 -17.28 9.46 2.05
C HIS A 135 -17.91 10.62 1.28
N LEU A 136 -17.64 10.73 -0.02
CA LEU A 136 -18.25 11.76 -0.88
C LEU A 136 -19.77 11.63 -0.94
N THR A 137 -20.28 10.40 -1.05
CA THR A 137 -21.73 10.12 -1.04
C THR A 137 -22.39 10.60 0.25
N LYS A 138 -21.78 10.30 1.41
CA LYS A 138 -22.30 10.73 2.72
C LYS A 138 -22.26 12.25 2.88
N LEU A 139 -21.20 12.90 2.42
CA LEU A 139 -21.09 14.36 2.45
C LEU A 139 -22.12 15.05 1.56
N GLN A 140 -22.43 14.46 0.41
CA GLN A 140 -23.50 14.93 -0.47
C GLN A 140 -24.88 14.78 0.17
N GLN A 141 -25.14 13.66 0.85
CA GLN A 141 -26.39 13.44 1.61
C GLN A 141 -26.57 14.45 2.77
N GLU A 142 -25.49 14.91 3.38
CA GLU A 142 -25.50 15.96 4.41
C GLU A 142 -25.61 17.39 3.83
N GLY A 143 -25.63 17.54 2.50
CA GLY A 143 -25.67 18.84 1.82
C GLY A 143 -24.38 19.65 1.94
N VAL A 144 -23.28 19.01 2.37
CA VAL A 144 -21.94 19.65 2.48
C VAL A 144 -21.28 19.72 1.11
N VAL A 145 -21.44 18.68 0.30
CA VAL A 145 -20.94 18.58 -1.07
C VAL A 145 -22.07 18.84 -2.05
N VAL A 146 -21.74 19.48 -3.17
CA VAL A 146 -22.70 19.87 -4.21
C VAL A 146 -23.45 18.65 -4.79
N PRO A 147 -24.77 18.77 -5.04
CA PRO A 147 -25.61 17.63 -5.42
C PRO A 147 -25.36 17.11 -6.84
N ASP A 148 -24.63 17.85 -7.67
CA ASP A 148 -24.24 17.50 -9.04
C ASP A 148 -22.87 16.82 -9.12
N LEU A 149 -22.15 16.69 -8.00
CA LEU A 149 -20.94 15.88 -7.95
C LEU A 149 -21.29 14.41 -8.17
N ASP A 150 -20.60 13.73 -9.08
CA ASP A 150 -20.57 12.27 -9.17
C ASP A 150 -19.47 11.73 -8.22
N PRO A 151 -19.84 11.07 -7.10
CA PRO A 151 -18.88 10.57 -6.12
C PRO A 151 -17.90 9.53 -6.68
N GLU A 152 -18.34 8.71 -7.64
CA GLU A 152 -17.50 7.64 -8.20
C GLU A 152 -16.45 8.22 -9.14
N THR A 153 -16.83 9.22 -9.94
CA THR A 153 -15.90 9.93 -10.82
C THR A 153 -14.91 10.78 -10.03
N ALA A 154 -15.36 11.43 -8.95
CA ALA A 154 -14.50 12.27 -8.12
C ALA A 154 -13.51 11.47 -7.23
N ALA A 155 -13.77 10.18 -7.00
CA ALA A 155 -12.94 9.29 -6.19
C ALA A 155 -11.82 8.58 -6.98
N ARG A 156 -11.73 8.79 -8.29
CA ARG A 156 -10.71 8.22 -9.18
C ARG A 156 -9.58 9.21 -9.41
#